data_AF-R6HN59-F1
#
_entry.id   AF-R6HN59-F1
#
_cell.length_a   1.000
_cell.length_b   1.000
_cell.length_c   1.000
_cell.angle_alpha   90.00
_cell.angle_beta   90.00
_cell.angle_gamma   90.00
#
_symmetry.space_group_name_H-M   'P 1'
#
loop_
_entity.id
_entity.type
_entity.pdbx_description
1 polymer ?
#
loop_
_entity_poly.entity_id
_entity_poly.type
_entity_poly.pdbx_seq_one_letter_code
_entity_poly.pdbx_strand_id
1 'polypeptide(L)'
;MLNNVFLLGIDPGSFKTGVAQVTPQGEVLNAEWVETKELAEALNLLCSSKGLPQAVIIGNGTNTQPVHKVLAQIFTAVPVIEIDEKHSTEQARTLYWQLNKPHGWRALLPEGLRVPPEPLDGYAAAVLVKRYLEQNKSRD
;
A
#
# COMPACT_ATOMS: atom_id res chain seq x y z
N MET A 1 22.39 9.16 10.42
CA MET A 1 21.35 9.01 9.38
C MET A 1 20.31 8.09 9.95
N LEU A 2 19.08 8.58 10.19
CA LEU A 2 18.00 7.70 10.61
C LEU A 2 17.73 6.77 9.43
N ASN A 3 18.01 5.48 9.58
CA ASN A 3 17.43 4.49 8.69
C ASN A 3 15.92 4.69 8.83
N ASN A 4 15.27 5.30 7.84
CA ASN A 4 13.83 5.36 7.80
C ASN A 4 13.36 3.92 7.59
N VAL A 5 13.07 3.22 8.69
CA VAL A 5 12.51 1.88 8.62
C VAL A 5 11.07 2.03 8.14
N PHE A 6 10.76 1.43 6.99
CA PHE A 6 9.40 1.41 6.46
C PHE A 6 9.08 0.02 5.88
N LEU A 7 7.79 -0.25 5.84
CA LEU A 7 7.17 -1.36 5.15
C LEU A 7 6.58 -0.85 3.84
N LEU A 8 6.71 -1.64 2.79
CA LEU A 8 6.23 -1.28 1.47
C LEU A 8 4.99 -2.11 1.14
N GLY A 9 3.84 -1.46 0.97
CA GLY A 9 2.61 -2.07 0.47
C GLY A 9 2.52 -1.98 -1.04
N ILE A 10 2.07 -3.05 -1.69
CA ILE A 10 1.87 -3.13 -3.14
C ILE A 10 0.51 -3.79 -3.41
N ASP A 11 -0.38 -3.06 -4.09
CA ASP A 11 -1.68 -3.55 -4.53
C ASP A 11 -1.65 -3.68 -6.07
N PRO A 12 -1.36 -4.87 -6.60
CA PRO A 12 -1.12 -5.07 -8.02
C PRO A 12 -2.41 -4.98 -8.85
N GLY A 13 -2.41 -4.13 -9.85
CA GLY A 13 -3.47 -4.08 -10.86
C GLY A 13 -2.93 -4.25 -12.28
N SER A 14 -3.84 -4.55 -13.22
CA SER A 14 -3.49 -4.82 -14.63
C SER A 14 -2.90 -3.61 -15.36
N PHE A 15 -3.26 -2.38 -14.95
CA PHE A 15 -2.81 -1.14 -15.57
C PHE A 15 -2.10 -0.20 -14.58
N LYS A 16 -2.62 -0.15 -13.35
CA LYS A 16 -2.07 0.64 -12.25
C LYS A 16 -1.80 -0.26 -11.08
N THR A 17 -0.73 0.02 -10.37
CA THR A 17 -0.36 -0.64 -9.13
C THR A 17 -0.35 0.40 -8.02
N GLY A 18 -1.09 0.14 -6.95
CA GLY A 18 -1.04 0.93 -5.73
C GLY A 18 0.27 0.66 -4.99
N VAL A 19 0.92 1.70 -4.49
CA VAL A 19 2.15 1.61 -3.71
C VAL A 19 2.01 2.48 -2.46
N ALA A 20 2.34 1.92 -1.31
CA ALA A 20 2.30 2.64 -0.04
C ALA A 20 3.55 2.43 0.78
N GLN A 21 4.04 3.49 1.42
CA GLN A 21 5.11 3.44 2.41
C GLN A 21 4.46 3.64 3.78
N VAL A 22 4.67 2.70 4.68
CA VAL A 22 4.06 2.72 6.02
C VAL A 22 5.12 2.46 7.07
N THR A 23 5.09 3.18 8.18
CA THR A 23 6.00 2.93 9.31
C THR A 23 5.65 1.60 10.01
N PRO A 24 6.58 0.98 10.75
CA PRO A 24 6.27 -0.17 11.60
C PRO A 24 5.16 0.11 12.64
N GLN A 25 4.92 1.38 12.96
CA GLN A 25 3.85 1.84 13.86
C GLN A 25 2.48 1.90 13.17
N GLY A 26 2.42 1.78 11.84
CA GLY A 26 1.19 1.81 11.05
C GLY A 26 0.83 3.20 10.50
N GLU A 27 1.74 4.16 10.56
CA GLU A 27 1.54 5.49 9.97
C GLU A 27 1.84 5.47 8.47
N VAL A 28 0.92 5.97 7.66
CA VAL A 28 1.09 6.03 6.20
C VAL A 28 1.95 7.25 5.86
N LEU A 29 3.17 7.01 5.37
CA LEU A 29 4.10 8.05 4.94
C LEU A 29 3.81 8.52 3.52
N ASN A 30 3.45 7.59 2.64
CA ASN A 30 3.05 7.87 1.27
C ASN A 30 2.07 6.80 0.79
N ALA A 31 1.14 7.18 -0.08
CA ALA A 31 0.20 6.28 -0.73
C ALA A 31 -0.10 6.84 -2.12
N GLU A 32 0.37 6.16 -3.15
CA GLU A 32 0.26 6.60 -4.54
C GLU A 32 -0.05 5.42 -5.46
N TRP A 33 -0.35 5.71 -6.71
CA TRP A 33 -0.44 4.68 -7.75
C TRP A 33 0.62 4.97 -8.80
N VAL A 34 1.18 3.90 -9.37
CA VAL A 34 2.12 3.95 -10.48
C VAL A 34 1.58 3.10 -11.62
N GLU A 35 2.01 3.37 -12.85
CA GLU A 35 1.70 2.46 -13.95
C GLU A 35 2.41 1.12 -13.73
N THR A 36 1.70 0.00 -13.91
CA THR A 36 2.25 -1.34 -13.62
C THR A 36 3.53 -1.62 -14.44
N LYS A 37 3.62 -1.05 -15.64
CA LYS A 37 4.81 -1.15 -16.52
C LYS A 37 6.03 -0.41 -15.98
N GLU A 38 5.84 0.64 -15.17
CA GLU A 38 6.88 1.51 -14.60
C GLU A 38 7.22 1.14 -13.16
N LEU A 39 6.50 0.17 -12.57
CA LEU A 39 6.67 -0.25 -11.19
C LEU A 39 8.13 -0.61 -10.86
N ALA A 40 8.82 -1.32 -11.75
CA ALA A 40 10.22 -1.70 -11.51
C ALA A 40 11.14 -0.48 -11.36
N GLU A 41 10.96 0.54 -12.19
CA GLU A 41 11.74 1.78 -12.13
C GLU A 41 11.40 2.57 -10.87
N ALA A 42 10.11 2.74 -10.56
CA ALA A 42 9.65 3.42 -9.37
C ALA A 42 10.21 2.79 -8.08
N LEU A 43 10.22 1.45 -8.01
CA LEU A 43 10.77 0.72 -6.86
C LEU A 43 12.29 0.87 -6.74
N ASN A 44 13.02 0.85 -7.86
CA ASN A 44 14.47 1.07 -7.84
C ASN A 44 14.83 2.49 -7.39
N LEU A 45 14.08 3.50 -7.85
CA LEU A 45 14.27 4.88 -7.44
C LEU A 45 13.96 5.07 -5.96
N LEU A 46 12.89 4.44 -5.48
CA LEU A 46 12.52 4.44 -4.06
C LEU A 46 13.63 3.81 -3.21
N CYS A 47 14.15 2.64 -3.61
CA CYS A 47 15.24 1.98 -2.89
C CYS A 47 16.53 2.82 -2.89
N SER A 48 16.82 3.50 -4.01
CA SER A 48 18.01 4.37 -4.14
C SER A 48 17.90 5.64 -3.29
N SER A 49 16.68 6.19 -3.12
CA SER A 49 16.45 7.45 -2.40
C SER A 49 16.21 7.27 -0.91
N LYS A 50 15.51 6.21 -0.50
CA LYS A 50 15.11 5.97 0.90
C LYS A 50 15.71 4.71 1.54
N GLY A 51 16.40 3.88 0.77
CA GLY A 51 16.92 2.59 1.22
C GLY A 51 15.92 1.44 1.05
N LEU A 52 16.34 0.24 1.43
CA LEU A 52 15.52 -0.96 1.32
C LEU A 52 14.42 -1.00 2.40
N PRO A 53 13.18 -1.40 2.05
CA PRO A 53 12.14 -1.64 3.03
C PRO A 53 12.48 -2.83 3.92
N GLN A 54 11.91 -2.86 5.13
CA GLN A 54 12.05 -3.99 6.05
C GLN A 54 11.31 -5.24 5.52
N ALA A 55 10.17 -5.03 4.89
CA ALA A 55 9.39 -6.06 4.21
C ALA A 55 8.53 -5.43 3.12
N VAL A 56 8.21 -6.23 2.10
CA VAL A 56 7.25 -5.87 1.06
C VAL A 56 5.99 -6.70 1.25
N ILE A 57 4.85 -6.04 1.37
CA ILE A 57 3.54 -6.65 1.55
C ILE A 57 2.81 -6.49 0.22
N ILE A 58 2.49 -7.60 -0.43
CA ILE A 58 1.74 -7.62 -1.69
C ILE A 58 0.37 -8.23 -1.47
N GLY A 59 -0.64 -7.69 -2.15
CA GLY A 59 -1.97 -8.28 -2.18
C GLY A 59 -2.04 -9.48 -3.15
N ASN A 60 -2.98 -10.40 -2.91
CA ASN A 60 -3.18 -11.63 -3.68
C ASN A 60 -4.13 -11.51 -4.89
N GLY A 61 -4.25 -10.31 -5.48
CA GLY A 61 -5.22 -10.02 -6.54
C GLY A 61 -5.07 -10.85 -7.81
N THR A 62 -6.09 -10.79 -8.68
CA THR A 62 -6.03 -11.41 -10.00
C THR A 62 -4.96 -10.73 -10.86
N ASN A 63 -3.93 -11.49 -11.27
CA ASN A 63 -2.78 -11.08 -12.11
C ASN A 63 -1.53 -10.57 -11.36
N THR A 64 -1.21 -11.15 -10.19
CA THR A 64 0.00 -10.83 -9.41
C THR A 64 1.30 -11.36 -10.01
N GLN A 65 1.25 -12.35 -10.91
CA GLN A 65 2.43 -13.05 -11.48
C GLN A 65 3.52 -12.11 -12.06
N PRO A 66 3.20 -11.09 -12.87
CA PRO A 66 4.21 -10.17 -13.39
C PRO A 66 4.86 -9.34 -12.27
N VAL A 67 4.07 -8.93 -11.29
CA VAL A 67 4.55 -8.11 -10.16
C VAL A 67 5.45 -8.94 -9.24
N HIS A 68 5.09 -10.18 -8.92
CA HIS A 68 5.97 -11.06 -8.15
C HIS A 68 7.34 -11.27 -8.80
N LYS A 69 7.40 -11.39 -10.13
CA LYS A 69 8.69 -11.50 -10.85
C LYS A 69 9.54 -10.25 -10.69
N VAL A 70 8.95 -9.07 -10.82
CA VAL A 70 9.64 -7.79 -10.59
C VAL A 70 10.14 -7.70 -9.15
N LEU A 71 9.29 -8.04 -8.18
CA LEU A 71 9.68 -8.00 -6.76
C LEU A 71 10.81 -8.99 -6.45
N ALA A 72 10.76 -10.21 -6.97
CA ALA A 72 11.82 -11.19 -6.76
C ALA A 72 13.17 -10.76 -7.36
N GLN A 73 13.17 -9.94 -8.41
CA GLN A 73 14.38 -9.41 -9.03
C GLN A 73 14.98 -8.24 -8.23
N ILE A 74 14.13 -7.37 -7.69
CA ILE A 74 14.57 -6.16 -6.96
C ILE A 74 14.89 -6.49 -5.49
N PHE A 75 14.05 -7.31 -4.86
CA PHE A 75 14.08 -7.60 -3.44
C PHE A 75 14.62 -9.01 -3.18
N THR A 76 15.92 -9.18 -3.36
CA THR A 76 16.59 -10.47 -3.11
C THR A 76 16.86 -10.74 -1.62
N ALA A 77 17.02 -9.67 -0.83
CA ALA A 77 17.31 -9.72 0.60
C ALA A 77 16.16 -9.22 1.49
N VAL A 78 15.02 -8.84 0.90
CA VAL A 78 13.86 -8.32 1.64
C VAL A 78 12.72 -9.33 1.57
N PRO A 79 12.08 -9.68 2.69
CA PRO A 79 10.95 -10.60 2.68
C PRO A 79 9.76 -10.00 1.93
N VAL A 80 9.21 -10.77 0.98
CA VAL A 80 7.96 -10.46 0.27
C VAL A 80 6.85 -11.33 0.87
N ILE A 81 5.83 -10.70 1.44
CA ILE A 81 4.74 -11.33 2.18
C ILE A 81 3.45 -11.05 1.45
N GLU A 82 2.68 -12.10 1.20
CA GLU A 82 1.39 -12.01 0.51
C GLU A 82 0.24 -12.00 1.53
N ILE A 83 -0.72 -11.08 1.35
CA ILE A 83 -1.90 -10.92 2.21
C ILE A 83 -3.17 -10.96 1.35
N ASP A 84 -4.25 -11.56 1.87
CA ASP A 84 -5.54 -11.60 1.18
C ASP A 84 -6.15 -10.19 1.02
N GLU A 85 -6.48 -9.82 -0.22
CA GLU A 85 -7.02 -8.52 -0.64
C GLU A 85 -8.53 -8.39 -0.41
N LYS A 86 -9.24 -9.44 0.02
CA LYS A 86 -10.70 -9.36 0.21
C LYS A 86 -11.10 -8.12 1.01
N HIS A 87 -12.02 -7.32 0.46
CA HIS A 87 -12.51 -6.06 1.02
C HIS A 87 -11.47 -4.92 1.17
N SER A 88 -10.31 -4.99 0.50
CA SER A 88 -9.28 -3.94 0.54
C SER A 88 -9.81 -2.58 0.08
N THR A 89 -10.67 -2.55 -0.96
CA THR A 89 -11.25 -1.31 -1.51
C THR A 89 -12.17 -0.60 -0.51
N GLU A 90 -12.97 -1.33 0.25
CA GLU A 90 -13.87 -0.76 1.27
C GLU A 90 -13.06 -0.16 2.42
N GLN A 91 -12.05 -0.91 2.90
CA GLN A 91 -11.15 -0.44 3.94
C GLN A 91 -10.28 0.73 3.48
N ALA A 92 -9.87 0.76 2.21
CA ALA A 92 -9.12 1.88 1.63
C ALA A 92 -9.94 3.16 1.66
N ARG A 93 -11.25 3.06 1.38
CA ARG A 93 -12.19 4.18 1.47
C ARG A 93 -12.33 4.70 2.90
N THR A 94 -12.47 3.82 3.88
CA THR A 94 -12.50 4.23 5.30
C THR A 94 -11.17 4.86 5.73
N LEU A 95 -10.04 4.26 5.34
CA LEU A 95 -8.71 4.80 5.63
C LEU A 95 -8.51 6.20 5.02
N TYR A 96 -8.96 6.40 3.78
CA TYR A 96 -8.92 7.69 3.12
C TYR A 96 -9.63 8.76 3.94
N TRP A 97 -10.85 8.51 4.43
CA TRP A 97 -11.61 9.48 5.22
C TRP A 97 -11.08 9.68 6.65
N GLN A 98 -10.37 8.70 7.21
CA GLN A 98 -9.64 8.85 8.48
C GLN A 98 -8.45 9.81 8.34
N LEU A 99 -7.69 9.69 7.24
CA LEU A 99 -6.53 10.55 6.97
C LEU A 99 -6.96 11.92 6.44
N ASN A 100 -7.97 11.96 5.57
CA ASN A 100 -8.53 13.14 4.95
C ASN A 100 -9.94 13.40 5.49
N LYS A 101 -10.04 14.09 6.62
CA LYS A 101 -11.35 14.43 7.21
C LYS A 101 -12.24 15.11 6.16
N PRO A 102 -13.51 14.69 5.99
CA PRO A 102 -14.41 15.33 5.04
C PRO A 102 -14.72 16.77 5.48
N HIS A 103 -14.60 17.72 4.56
CA HIS A 103 -14.91 19.13 4.79
C HIS A 103 -16.13 19.57 3.96
N GLY A 104 -16.84 20.60 4.43
CA GLY A 104 -17.99 21.18 3.74
C GLY A 104 -19.19 20.23 3.64
N TRP A 105 -19.90 20.26 2.51
CA TRP A 105 -21.11 19.45 2.30
C TRP A 105 -20.87 17.93 2.41
N ARG A 106 -19.63 17.47 2.15
CA ARG A 106 -19.26 16.05 2.28
C ARG A 106 -19.27 15.56 3.73
N ALA A 107 -19.10 16.45 4.71
CA ALA A 107 -19.22 16.12 6.13
C ALA A 107 -20.65 15.74 6.53
N LEU A 108 -21.65 16.28 5.82
CA LEU A 108 -23.07 16.02 6.06
C LEU A 108 -23.55 14.69 5.45
N LEU A 109 -22.79 14.11 4.52
CA LEU A 109 -23.11 12.80 3.95
C LEU A 109 -22.67 11.66 4.86
N PRO A 110 -23.46 10.57 5.00
CA PRO A 110 -23.02 9.32 5.59
C PRO A 110 -21.80 8.73 4.84
N GLU A 111 -20.90 8.06 5.56
CA GLU A 111 -19.63 7.53 5.02
C GLU A 111 -19.80 6.68 3.76
N GLY A 112 -20.80 5.79 3.75
CA GLY A 112 -21.11 4.92 2.60
C GLY A 112 -21.49 5.69 1.31
N LEU A 113 -21.94 6.93 1.42
CA LEU A 113 -22.30 7.79 0.27
C LEU A 113 -21.16 8.74 -0.14
N ARG A 114 -20.07 8.82 0.62
CA ARG A 114 -18.93 9.71 0.31
C ARG A 114 -17.97 9.08 -0.69
N VAL A 115 -18.02 9.50 -1.96
CA VAL A 115 -17.07 9.02 -2.98
C VAL A 115 -15.74 9.76 -2.82
N PRO A 116 -14.61 9.07 -2.60
CA PRO A 116 -13.29 9.69 -2.55
C PRO A 116 -12.96 10.36 -3.89
N PRO A 117 -12.45 11.60 -3.89
CA PRO A 117 -12.03 12.27 -5.12
C PRO A 117 -10.69 11.75 -5.65
N GLU A 118 -9.91 11.05 -4.81
CA GLU A 118 -8.59 10.50 -5.16
C GLU A 118 -8.65 8.99 -5.46
N PRO A 119 -7.73 8.47 -6.28
CA PRO A 119 -7.58 7.04 -6.53
C PRO A 119 -7.27 6.30 -5.23
N LEU A 120 -8.01 5.21 -4.98
CA LEU A 120 -7.89 4.44 -3.75
C LEU A 120 -6.77 3.40 -3.79
N ASP A 121 -6.15 3.15 -4.95
CA ASP A 121 -5.19 2.05 -5.14
C ASP A 121 -3.99 2.15 -4.16
N GLY A 122 -3.42 3.35 -3.98
CA GLY A 122 -2.37 3.57 -2.97
C GLY A 122 -2.85 3.35 -1.53
N TYR A 123 -4.10 3.70 -1.23
CA TYR A 123 -4.68 3.47 0.10
C TYR A 123 -5.01 1.99 0.32
N ALA A 124 -5.38 1.25 -0.73
CA ALA A 124 -5.53 -0.21 -0.67
C ALA A 124 -4.19 -0.87 -0.34
N ALA A 125 -3.10 -0.43 -0.97
CA ALA A 125 -1.74 -0.88 -0.62
C ALA A 125 -1.40 -0.56 0.85
N ALA A 126 -1.77 0.61 1.36
CA ALA A 126 -1.56 0.97 2.77
C ALA A 126 -2.39 0.08 3.74
N VAL A 127 -3.63 -0.27 3.36
CA VAL A 127 -4.49 -1.19 4.12
C VAL A 127 -3.85 -2.57 4.23
N LEU A 128 -3.24 -3.09 3.16
CA LEU A 128 -2.56 -4.39 3.20
C LEU A 128 -1.44 -4.41 4.25
N VAL A 129 -0.63 -3.35 4.33
CA VAL A 129 0.42 -3.24 5.34
C VAL A 129 -0.17 -3.13 6.75
N LYS A 130 -1.25 -2.36 6.93
CA LYS A 130 -1.91 -2.26 8.24
C LYS A 130 -2.46 -3.61 8.70
N ARG A 131 -3.10 -4.37 7.81
CA ARG A 131 -3.56 -5.74 8.10
C ARG A 131 -2.41 -6.64 8.53
N TYR A 132 -1.29 -6.58 7.81
CA TYR A 132 -0.09 -7.33 8.19
C TYR A 132 0.37 -6.96 9.60
N LEU A 133 0.46 -5.67 9.92
CA LEU A 133 0.85 -5.22 11.27
C LEU A 133 -0.12 -5.70 12.36
N GLU A 134 -1.42 -5.68 12.12
CA GLU A 134 -2.43 -6.17 13.06
C GLU A 134 -2.34 -7.69 13.28
N GLN A 135 -2.10 -8.47 12.23
CA GLN A 135 -1.92 -9.92 12.32
C GLN A 135 -0.65 -10.29 13.09
N ASN A 136 0.43 -9.51 12.97
CA ASN A 136 1.66 -9.76 13.71
C ASN A 136 1.53 -9.35 15.18
N LYS A 137 0.85 -8.23 15.47
CA LYS A 137 0.56 -7.84 16.87
C LYS A 137 -0.31 -8.86 17.61
N SER A 138 -1.16 -9.60 16.91
CA SER A 138 -2.06 -10.60 17.51
C SER A 138 -1.38 -11.96 17.74
N ARG A 139 -0.13 -12.12 17.30
CA ARG A 139 0.66 -13.36 17.46
C ARG A 139 1.67 -13.29 18.61
N ASP A 140 1.89 -12.11 19.18
CA ASP A 140 2.63 -11.87 20.42
C ASP A 140 1.67 -11.83 21.62
#